data_AF-A0A7C5DVQ5-F1
#
_entry.id   AF-A0A7C5DVQ5-F1
#
_cell.length_a   1.000
_cell.length_b   1.000
_cell.length_c   1.000
_cell.angle_alpha   90.00
_cell.angle_beta   90.00
_cell.angle_gamma   90.00
#
_symmetry.space_group_name_H-M   'P 1'
#
loop_
_entity.id
_entity.type
_entity.pdbx_description
1 polymer ?
#
loop_
_entity_poly.entity_id
_entity_poly.type
_entity_poly.pdbx_seq_one_letter_code
_entity_poly.pdbx_strand_id
1 'polypeptide(L)'
;TVVPSLYEGFGFPAAEAMACELPVVATTAGALPEVVGPSEKTGCLVPPRNSERLAEAINNLLNDPHRCHEMGRAARQRILDVFSWDKAARQLEQIYREVVSAYH
;
A
#
# COMPACT_ATOMS: atom_id res chain seq x y z
N THR A 1 -7.77 -4.66 6.85
CA THR A 1 -8.36 -4.93 5.52
C THR A 1 -7.65 -6.06 4.84
N VAL A 2 -8.37 -6.88 4.06
CA VAL A 2 -7.80 -7.97 3.26
C VAL A 2 -8.04 -7.68 1.78
N VAL A 3 -6.97 -7.67 0.97
CA VAL A 3 -7.00 -7.40 -0.48
C VAL A 3 -6.39 -8.60 -1.23
N PRO A 4 -7.17 -9.68 -1.45
CA PRO A 4 -6.66 -10.94 -1.99
C PRO A 4 -6.64 -10.96 -3.53
N SER A 5 -6.37 -9.81 -4.16
CA SER A 5 -6.47 -9.64 -5.61
C SER A 5 -5.54 -10.57 -6.38
N LEU A 6 -5.96 -11.02 -7.55
CA LEU A 6 -5.08 -11.74 -8.51
C LEU A 6 -4.38 -10.78 -9.48
N TYR A 7 -4.93 -9.58 -9.61
CA TYR A 7 -4.39 -8.46 -10.36
C TYR A 7 -4.94 -7.18 -9.73
N GLU A 8 -4.10 -6.15 -9.65
CA GLU A 8 -4.46 -4.87 -9.07
C GLU A 8 -3.70 -3.76 -9.81
N GLY A 9 -4.43 -2.81 -10.39
CA GLY A 9 -3.85 -1.76 -11.22
C GLY A 9 -3.12 -0.69 -10.42
N PHE A 10 -3.64 -0.37 -9.24
CA PHE A 10 -3.00 0.57 -8.30
C PHE A 10 -3.04 0.04 -6.87
N GLY A 11 -4.22 -0.37 -6.38
CA GLY A 11 -4.39 -0.80 -4.99
C GLY A 11 -5.00 0.27 -4.10
N PHE A 12 -5.95 1.06 -4.61
CA PHE A 12 -6.70 2.04 -3.82
C PHE A 12 -7.30 1.46 -2.54
N PRO A 13 -7.94 0.28 -2.53
CA PRO A 13 -8.48 -0.30 -1.29
C PRO A 13 -7.42 -0.53 -0.21
N ALA A 14 -6.19 -0.89 -0.61
CA ALA A 14 -5.06 -1.01 0.31
C ALA A 14 -4.62 0.38 0.78
N ALA A 15 -4.41 1.33 -0.14
CA ALA A 15 -3.97 2.69 0.18
C ALA A 15 -4.94 3.42 1.12
N GLU A 16 -6.25 3.31 0.90
CA GLU A 16 -7.30 3.89 1.73
C GLU A 16 -7.31 3.28 3.13
N ALA A 17 -7.19 1.95 3.22
CA ALA A 17 -7.10 1.26 4.51
C ALA A 17 -5.85 1.70 5.31
N MET A 18 -4.70 1.78 4.64
CA MET A 18 -3.47 2.26 5.24
C MET A 18 -3.60 3.73 5.67
N ALA A 19 -4.23 4.59 4.87
CA ALA A 19 -4.52 5.98 5.23
C ALA A 19 -5.39 6.06 6.49
N CYS A 20 -6.33 5.14 6.69
CA CYS A 20 -7.18 5.03 7.88
C CYS A 20 -6.51 4.37 9.10
N GLU A 21 -5.19 4.21 9.11
CA GLU A 21 -4.43 3.50 10.17
C GLU A 21 -4.89 2.05 10.39
N LEU A 22 -5.37 1.37 9.35
CA LEU A 22 -5.77 -0.03 9.46
C LEU A 22 -4.66 -0.97 8.98
N PRO A 23 -4.44 -2.12 9.66
CA PRO A 23 -3.53 -3.13 9.16
C PRO A 23 -4.05 -3.72 7.84
N VAL A 24 -3.15 -4.00 6.91
CA VAL A 24 -3.48 -4.54 5.58
C VAL A 24 -2.81 -5.90 5.39
N VAL A 25 -3.60 -6.87 4.94
CA VAL A 25 -3.10 -8.10 4.31
C VAL A 25 -3.44 -8.01 2.82
N ALA A 26 -2.44 -8.06 1.96
CA ALA A 26 -2.62 -7.97 0.52
C ALA A 26 -1.83 -9.07 -0.18
N THR A 27 -2.22 -9.42 -1.41
CA THR A 27 -1.37 -10.28 -2.23
C THR A 27 -0.20 -9.51 -2.83
N THR A 28 0.78 -10.21 -3.39
CA THR A 28 1.85 -9.61 -4.21
C THR A 28 1.43 -9.35 -5.65
N ALA A 29 0.12 -9.27 -5.94
CA ALA A 29 -0.38 -9.07 -7.30
C ALA A 29 -0.33 -7.59 -7.72
N GLY A 30 0.08 -7.34 -8.96
CA GLY A 30 0.07 -6.00 -9.55
C GLY A 30 0.84 -4.97 -8.72
N ALA A 31 0.22 -3.81 -8.50
CA ALA A 31 0.84 -2.69 -7.78
C ALA A 31 0.84 -2.81 -6.25
N LEU A 32 0.24 -3.86 -5.66
CA LEU A 32 0.09 -4.00 -4.21
C LEU A 32 1.41 -3.96 -3.42
N PRO A 33 2.52 -4.62 -3.85
CA PRO A 33 3.80 -4.51 -3.17
C PRO A 33 4.37 -3.09 -3.13
N GLU A 34 4.10 -2.29 -4.17
CA GLU A 34 4.55 -0.90 -4.25
C GLU A 34 3.75 -0.02 -3.28
N VAL A 35 2.42 -0.19 -3.23
CA VAL A 35 1.56 0.56 -2.31
C VAL A 35 1.84 0.18 -0.85
N VAL A 36 1.73 -1.10 -0.51
CA VAL A 36 1.90 -1.61 0.86
C VAL A 36 3.33 -1.44 1.35
N GLY A 37 4.31 -1.56 0.45
CA GLY A 37 5.72 -1.47 0.75
C GLY A 37 6.36 -2.80 1.15
N PRO A 38 7.69 -2.89 1.07
CA PRO A 38 8.42 -4.14 1.28
C PRO A 38 8.57 -4.54 2.76
N SER A 39 8.22 -3.66 3.69
CA SER A 39 8.37 -3.92 5.13
C SER A 39 7.13 -4.60 5.68
N GLU A 40 7.32 -5.69 6.43
CA GLU A 40 6.23 -6.31 7.20
C GLU A 40 5.62 -5.38 8.27
N LYS A 41 6.24 -4.23 8.53
CA LYS A 41 5.70 -3.20 9.42
C LYS A 41 4.55 -2.42 8.78
N THR A 42 4.45 -2.33 7.45
CA THR A 42 3.43 -1.52 6.77
C THR A 42 2.28 -2.36 6.20
N GLY A 43 2.41 -3.68 6.23
CA GLY A 43 1.38 -4.64 5.85
C GLY A 43 1.95 -6.05 5.69
N CYS A 44 1.07 -7.03 5.52
CA CYS A 44 1.44 -8.41 5.20
C CYS A 44 1.20 -8.67 3.71
N LEU A 45 2.26 -9.05 2.99
CA LEU A 45 2.16 -9.46 1.60
C LEU A 45 2.21 -10.98 1.46
N VAL A 46 1.24 -11.57 0.77
CA VAL A 46 1.14 -13.02 0.55
C VAL A 46 1.11 -13.37 -0.95
N PRO A 47 1.54 -14.57 -1.36
CA PRO A 47 1.42 -14.98 -2.76
C PRO A 47 -0.06 -15.04 -3.22
N PRO A 48 -0.39 -14.59 -4.45
CA PRO A 48 -1.71 -14.79 -5.02
C PRO A 48 -2.06 -16.28 -5.11
N ARG A 49 -3.34 -16.62 -5.01
CA ARG A 49 -3.86 -18.00 -5.03
C ARG A 49 -3.35 -18.91 -3.90
N ASN A 50 -2.74 -18.35 -2.86
CA ASN A 50 -2.31 -19.12 -1.69
C ASN A 50 -3.23 -18.82 -0.50
N SER A 51 -4.33 -19.57 -0.39
CA SER A 51 -5.32 -19.41 0.68
C SER A 51 -4.75 -19.74 2.07
N GLU A 52 -3.81 -20.68 2.15
CA GLU A 52 -3.15 -21.07 3.41
C GLU A 52 -2.34 -19.90 3.99
N ARG A 53 -1.48 -19.28 3.18
CA ARG A 53 -0.70 -18.10 3.59
C ARG A 53 -1.59 -16.91 3.91
N LEU A 54 -2.68 -16.73 3.17
CA LEU A 54 -3.65 -15.68 3.47
C LEU A 54 -4.30 -15.88 4.84
N ALA A 55 -4.77 -17.10 5.13
CA ALA A 55 -5.39 -17.45 6.40
C ALA A 55 -4.40 -17.30 7.56
N GLU A 56 -3.15 -17.76 7.38
CA GLU A 56 -2.07 -17.60 8.36
C GLU A 56 -1.83 -16.11 8.69
N ALA A 57 -1.70 -15.25 7.67
CA ALA A 57 -1.48 -13.82 7.87
C ALA A 57 -2.64 -13.14 8.61
N ILE A 58 -3.89 -13.52 8.29
CA ILE A 58 -5.08 -13.00 8.97
C ILE A 58 -5.09 -13.45 10.43
N ASN A 59 -4.89 -14.74 10.70
CA ASN A 59 -4.91 -15.28 12.06
C ASN A 59 -3.79 -14.68 12.93
N ASN A 60 -2.59 -14.51 12.37
CA ASN A 60 -1.48 -13.89 13.08
C ASN A 60 -1.77 -12.45 13.53
N LEU A 61 -2.50 -11.67 12.71
CA LEU A 61 -2.91 -10.32 13.08
C LEU A 61 -4.06 -10.32 14.08
N LEU A 62 -5.07 -11.18 13.91
CA LEU A 62 -6.20 -11.29 14.84
C LEU A 62 -5.76 -11.70 16.25
N ASN A 63 -4.69 -12.48 16.37
CA ASN A 63 -4.11 -12.90 17.64
C ASN A 63 -3.16 -11.87 18.28
N ASP A 64 -2.85 -10.77 17.59
CA ASP A 64 -1.93 -9.73 18.08
C ASP A 64 -2.47 -8.32 17.81
N PRO A 65 -3.35 -7.80 18.70
CA PRO A 65 -3.92 -6.46 18.58
C PRO A 65 -2.86 -5.34 18.65
N HIS A 66 -1.76 -5.56 19.37
CA HIS A 66 -0.68 -4.57 19.48
C HIS A 66 0.01 -4.41 18.12
N ARG A 67 0.38 -5.51 17.49
CA ARG A 67 0.94 -5.52 16.14
C ARG A 67 -0.01 -4.89 15.11
N CYS A 68 -1.31 -5.10 15.22
CA CYS A 68 -2.30 -4.43 14.36
C CYS A 68 -2.22 -2.90 14.47
N HIS A 69 -2.12 -2.37 15.69
CA HIS A 69 -1.99 -0.93 15.93
C HIS A 69 -0.66 -0.37 15.40
N GLU A 70 0.46 -1.06 15.68
CA GLU A 70 1.76 -0.64 15.18
C GLU A 70 1.82 -0.64 13.65
N MET A 71 1.28 -1.69 13.03
CA MET A 71 1.20 -1.82 11.59
C MET A 71 0.34 -0.72 10.97
N GLY A 72 -0.83 -0.44 11.54
CA GLY A 72 -1.72 0.62 11.08
C GLY A 72 -1.04 2.00 11.07
N ARG A 73 -0.35 2.36 12.15
CA ARG A 73 0.39 3.64 12.22
C ARG A 73 1.53 3.71 11.20
N ALA A 74 2.31 2.65 11.08
CA ALA A 74 3.40 2.59 10.11
C ALA A 74 2.88 2.65 8.66
N ALA A 75 1.76 1.96 8.39
CA ALA A 75 1.09 1.98 7.10
C ALA A 75 0.60 3.37 6.72
N ARG A 76 -0.03 4.10 7.66
CA ARG A 76 -0.44 5.48 7.43
C ARG A 76 0.74 6.38 7.14
N GLN A 77 1.80 6.29 7.94
CA GLN A 77 3.01 7.10 7.75
C GLN A 77 3.57 6.89 6.34
N ARG A 78 3.64 5.64 5.87
CA ARG A 78 4.04 5.33 4.49
C ARG A 78 3.16 6.01 3.45
N ILE A 79 1.84 5.95 3.56
CA ILE A 79 0.95 6.58 2.58
C ILE A 79 1.16 8.09 2.52
N LEU A 80 1.31 8.75 3.67
CA LEU A 80 1.60 10.18 3.73
C LEU A 80 2.97 10.51 3.11
N ASP A 81 3.96 9.65 3.31
CA ASP A 81 5.31 9.84 2.79
C ASP A 81 5.43 9.58 1.29
N VAL A 82 4.68 8.63 0.74
CA VAL A 82 4.89 8.16 -0.65
C VAL A 82 3.78 8.60 -1.60
N PHE A 83 2.52 8.63 -1.18
CA PHE A 83 1.35 8.73 -2.07
C PHE A 83 0.49 9.98 -1.83
N SER A 84 1.09 11.11 -1.45
CA SER A 84 0.35 12.36 -1.27
C SER A 84 -0.01 13.02 -2.61
N TRP A 85 -1.24 13.53 -2.73
CA TRP A 85 -1.68 14.29 -3.91
C TRP A 85 -0.82 15.53 -4.20
N ASP A 86 -0.34 16.24 -3.18
CA ASP A 86 0.53 17.42 -3.36
C ASP A 86 1.85 17.04 -4.06
N LYS A 87 2.52 15.96 -3.61
CA LYS A 87 3.73 15.43 -4.28
C LYS A 87 3.46 15.03 -5.73
N ALA A 88 2.37 14.29 -5.97
CA ALA A 88 2.01 13.86 -7.32
C ALA A 88 1.74 15.06 -8.25
N ALA A 89 1.00 16.06 -7.78
CA ALA A 89 0.69 17.27 -8.54
C ALA A 89 1.95 18.07 -8.88
N ARG A 90 2.86 18.28 -7.91
CA ARG A 90 4.13 18.98 -8.14
C ARG A 90 5.04 18.26 -9.13
N GLN A 91 5.13 16.94 -9.03
CA GLN A 91 5.91 16.12 -9.98
C GLN A 91 5.34 16.24 -11.40
N LEU A 92 4.02 16.14 -11.55
CA LEU A 92 3.38 16.27 -12.85
C LEU A 92 3.53 17.68 -13.44
N GLU A 93 3.36 18.72 -12.62
CA GLU A 93 3.57 20.11 -13.03
C GLU A 93 5.00 20.34 -13.53
N GLN A 94 6.00 19.82 -12.81
CA GLN A 94 7.40 19.93 -13.20
C GLN A 94 7.67 19.30 -14.56
N ILE A 95 7.15 18.10 -14.81
CA ILE A 95 7.26 17.41 -16.11
C ILE A 95 6.61 18.25 -17.22
N TYR A 96 5.43 18.83 -16.97
CA TYR A 96 4.76 19.69 -17.95
C TYR A 96 5.60 20.93 -18.28
N ARG A 97 6.21 21.57 -17.27
CA ARG A 97 7.10 22.73 -17.46
C ARG A 97 8.33 22.36 -18.29
N GLU A 98 8.95 21.22 -18.01
CA GLU A 98 10.11 20.73 -18.76
C GLU A 98 9.78 20.50 -20.23
N VAL A 99 8.69 19.79 -20.53
CA VAL A 99 8.26 19.51 -21.91
C VAL A 99 7.94 20.80 -22.65
N VAL A 100 7.20 21.73 -22.04
CA VAL A 100 6.89 23.03 -22.65
C VAL A 100 8.17 23.83 -22.92
N SER A 101 9.12 23.84 -21.98
CA SER A 101 10.39 24.56 -22.16
C SER A 101 11.28 23.96 -23.24
N ALA A 102 11.25 22.65 -23.44
CA ALA A 102 12.06 21.96 -24.46
C ALA A 102 11.50 22.13 -25.89
N TYR A 103 10.24 22.57 -26.01
CA TYR A 103 9.59 22.86 -27.29
C TYR A 103 9.81 24.31 -27.77
N HIS A 104 10.36 25.18 -26.92
CA HIS A 104 10.76 26.55 -27.25
C HIS A 104 12.26 26.63 -27.53
#